data_AF-A0A183AF10-F1
#
_entry.id   AF-A0A183AF10-F1
#
_cell.length_a   1.000
_cell.length_b   1.000
_cell.length_c   1.000
_cell.angle_alpha   90.00
_cell.angle_beta   90.00
_cell.angle_gamma   90.00
#
_symmetry.space_group_name_H-M   'P 1'
#
loop_
_entity.id
_entity.type
_entity.pdbx_description
1 polymer ?
#
loop_
_entity_poly.entity_id
_entity_poly.type
_entity_poly.pdbx_seq_one_letter_code
_entity_poly.pdbx_strand_id
1 'polypeptide(L)'
;MANVSAFRDSSLSENTCIINLNQLSSLIQQWTESVNDLVLACKQVSDAHRDLSCLSSIQHLPPDLDRDLWLNSLKLKLGSSVERSFDLMSRLRSITLDVFEAIEVLERELCSIARTRKAQNNWTQLSWCTSLIGQFRSALANECDAIGLYHMRTVFANDEVHIPSTPLVFEPDLPVISKLWSESYLPAFRILVP
;
A
#
# COMPACT_ATOMS: atom_id res chain seq x y z
N MET A 1 -7.92 -41.09 41.23
CA MET A 1 -6.73 -40.36 40.74
C MET A 1 -7.01 -39.86 39.33
N ALA A 2 -7.61 -38.68 39.20
CA ALA A 2 -7.87 -38.02 37.92
C ALA A 2 -7.88 -36.51 38.17
N ASN A 3 -6.91 -35.76 37.61
CA ASN A 3 -7.04 -34.33 37.23
C ASN A 3 -5.72 -33.60 36.87
N VAL A 4 -4.59 -34.28 36.69
CA VAL A 4 -3.33 -33.56 36.39
C VAL A 4 -3.16 -33.21 34.89
N SER A 5 -3.80 -33.92 33.96
CA SER A 5 -3.63 -33.62 32.51
C SER A 5 -4.43 -32.41 32.03
N ALA A 6 -5.66 -32.23 32.52
CA ALA A 6 -6.53 -31.13 32.09
C ALA A 6 -5.99 -29.73 32.45
N PHE A 7 -5.23 -29.61 33.55
CA PHE A 7 -4.62 -28.34 34.01
C PHE A 7 -3.34 -27.97 33.25
N ARG A 8 -2.61 -28.98 32.73
CA ARG A 8 -1.41 -28.76 31.91
C ARG A 8 -1.77 -28.34 30.48
N ASP A 9 -2.81 -28.93 29.90
CA ASP A 9 -3.27 -28.58 28.55
C ASP A 9 -3.91 -27.19 28.48
N SER A 10 -4.59 -26.75 29.55
CA SER A 10 -5.19 -25.40 29.62
C SER A 10 -4.14 -24.29 29.82
N SER A 11 -3.09 -24.52 30.62
CA SER A 11 -2.01 -23.55 30.81
C SER A 11 -1.09 -23.41 29.57
N LEU A 12 -0.82 -24.50 28.85
CA LEU A 12 -0.13 -24.46 27.55
C LEU A 12 -0.98 -23.75 26.48
N SER A 13 -2.30 -24.01 26.46
CA SER A 13 -3.25 -23.32 25.58
C SER A 13 -3.34 -21.82 25.85
N GLU A 14 -3.27 -21.38 27.11
CA GLU A 14 -3.34 -19.96 27.46
C GLU A 14 -2.04 -19.22 27.18
N ASN A 15 -0.89 -19.82 27.50
CA ASN A 15 0.41 -19.25 27.16
C ASN A 15 0.59 -19.10 25.65
N THR A 16 0.14 -20.08 24.85
CA THR A 16 0.16 -19.99 23.38
C THR A 16 -0.79 -18.90 22.87
N CYS A 17 -1.96 -18.74 23.50
CA CYS A 17 -2.92 -17.69 23.15
C CYS A 17 -2.38 -16.28 23.43
N ILE A 18 -1.70 -16.07 24.56
CA ILE A 18 -1.11 -14.77 24.93
C ILE A 18 0.08 -14.42 24.02
N ILE A 19 0.92 -15.42 23.68
CA ILE A 19 2.04 -15.23 22.75
C ILE A 19 1.52 -14.83 21.35
N ASN A 20 0.47 -15.50 20.86
CA ASN A 20 -0.13 -15.19 19.56
C ASN A 20 -0.77 -13.79 19.53
N LEU A 21 -1.33 -13.30 20.65
CA LEU A 21 -1.94 -11.96 20.74
C LEU A 21 -0.90 -10.83 20.73
N ASN A 22 0.21 -10.99 21.45
CA ASN A 22 1.31 -10.02 21.42
C ASN A 22 1.97 -9.97 20.04
N GLN A 23 2.12 -11.12 19.37
CA GLN A 23 2.58 -11.19 17.99
C GLN A 23 1.62 -10.48 17.04
N LEU A 24 0.31 -10.70 17.17
CA LEU A 24 -0.70 -10.01 16.37
C LEU A 24 -0.61 -8.49 16.54
N SER A 25 -0.45 -8.01 17.77
CA SER A 25 -0.28 -6.58 18.07
C SER A 25 0.95 -5.99 17.37
N SER A 26 2.11 -6.65 17.45
CA SER A 26 3.32 -6.21 16.75
C SER A 26 3.16 -6.20 15.23
N LEU A 27 2.45 -7.18 14.68
CA LEU A 27 2.19 -7.29 13.24
C LEU A 27 1.26 -6.16 12.76
N ILE A 28 0.23 -5.82 13.54
CA ILE A 28 -0.67 -4.68 13.24
C ILE A 28 0.10 -3.36 13.23
N GLN A 29 1.07 -3.20 14.15
CA GLN A 29 1.87 -1.98 14.20
C GLN A 29 2.85 -1.88 13.02
N GLN A 30 3.56 -2.96 12.68
CA GLN A 30 4.39 -3.03 11.48
C GLN A 30 3.58 -2.80 10.20
N TRP A 31 2.35 -3.31 10.15
CA TRP A 31 1.45 -3.08 9.03
C TRP A 31 1.01 -1.61 8.95
N THR A 32 0.76 -0.96 10.09
CA THR A 32 0.47 0.48 10.13
C THR A 32 1.60 1.30 9.52
N GLU A 33 2.84 0.98 9.86
CA GLU A 33 4.04 1.63 9.32
C GLU A 33 4.14 1.39 7.80
N SER A 34 3.95 0.14 7.36
CA SER A 34 4.00 -0.24 5.94
C SER A 34 2.92 0.48 5.10
N VAL A 35 1.71 0.65 5.63
CA VAL A 35 0.63 1.39 4.97
C VAL A 35 0.93 2.89 4.91
N ASN A 36 1.53 3.46 5.97
CA ASN A 36 1.94 4.87 5.94
C ASN A 36 3.03 5.11 4.88
N ASP A 37 4.00 4.22 4.78
CA ASP A 37 5.06 4.28 3.76
C ASP A 37 4.49 4.14 2.35
N LEU A 38 3.48 3.28 2.17
CA LEU A 38 2.74 3.15 0.91
C LEU A 38 2.04 4.46 0.53
N VAL A 39 1.31 5.07 1.47
CA VAL A 39 0.62 6.35 1.23
C VAL A 39 1.61 7.45 0.83
N LEU A 40 2.76 7.50 1.50
CA LEU A 40 3.83 8.44 1.16
C LEU A 40 4.41 8.18 -0.24
N ALA A 41 4.66 6.91 -0.59
CA ALA A 41 5.19 6.54 -1.90
C ALA A 41 4.23 6.91 -3.04
N CYS A 42 2.94 6.62 -2.89
CA CYS A 42 1.93 7.01 -3.87
C CYS A 42 1.85 8.53 -4.03
N LYS A 43 1.96 9.30 -2.94
CA LYS A 43 2.00 10.77 -3.01
C LYS A 43 3.22 11.25 -3.79
N GLN A 44 4.39 10.65 -3.56
CA GLN A 44 5.61 11.00 -4.29
C GLN A 44 5.49 10.70 -5.79
N VAL A 45 4.86 9.58 -6.17
CA VAL A 45 4.57 9.23 -7.56
C VAL A 45 3.63 10.27 -8.18
N SER A 46 2.53 10.62 -7.50
CA SER A 46 1.59 11.64 -7.97
C SER A 46 2.26 13.01 -8.15
N ASP A 47 3.09 13.45 -7.20
CA ASP A 47 3.87 14.69 -7.31
C ASP A 47 4.83 14.65 -8.51
N ALA A 48 5.49 13.51 -8.76
CA ALA A 48 6.37 13.34 -9.91
C ALA A 48 5.61 13.40 -11.25
N HIS A 49 4.41 12.83 -11.32
CA HIS A 49 3.56 12.93 -12.51
C HIS A 49 3.06 14.35 -12.76
N ARG A 50 2.77 15.11 -11.68
CA ARG A 50 2.46 16.54 -11.79
C ARG A 50 3.66 17.32 -12.35
N ASP A 51 4.87 17.07 -11.83
CA ASP A 51 6.09 17.72 -12.31
C ASP A 51 6.35 17.41 -13.80
N LEU A 52 6.16 16.15 -14.23
CA LEU A 52 6.26 15.74 -15.63
C LEU A 52 5.25 16.48 -16.51
N SER A 53 3.99 16.58 -16.06
CA SER A 53 2.93 17.31 -16.77
C SER A 53 3.22 18.81 -16.89
N CYS A 54 3.80 19.41 -15.84
CA CYS A 54 4.23 20.80 -15.88
C CYS A 54 5.38 21.01 -16.87
N LEU A 55 6.38 20.13 -16.89
CA LEU A 55 7.53 20.25 -17.79
C LEU A 55 7.16 20.00 -19.26
N SER A 56 6.26 19.05 -19.53
CA SER A 56 5.78 18.76 -20.89
C SER A 56 4.89 19.86 -21.47
N SER A 57 4.28 20.70 -20.63
CA SER A 57 3.39 21.80 -21.05
C SER A 57 4.09 23.16 -21.18
N ILE A 58 5.41 23.25 -20.93
CA ILE A 58 6.19 24.49 -21.10
C ILE A 58 6.28 24.84 -22.59
N GLN A 59 5.44 25.77 -23.03
CA GLN A 59 5.44 26.28 -24.41
C GLN A 59 6.15 27.63 -24.56
N HIS A 60 6.55 28.28 -23.46
CA HIS A 60 7.04 29.65 -23.48
C HIS A 60 8.55 29.70 -23.28
N LEU A 61 9.24 30.29 -24.24
CA LEU A 61 10.65 30.65 -24.14
C LEU A 61 10.75 31.96 -23.33
N PRO A 62 11.50 32.01 -22.23
CA PRO A 62 11.77 33.26 -21.54
C PRO A 62 12.40 34.29 -22.50
N PRO A 63 12.03 35.58 -22.41
CA PRO A 63 12.75 36.61 -23.16
C PRO A 63 14.23 36.58 -22.76
N ASP A 64 15.12 36.72 -23.75
CA ASP A 64 16.58 36.75 -23.60
C ASP A 64 17.32 35.41 -23.40
N LEU A 65 16.66 34.26 -23.58
CA LEU A 65 17.33 32.96 -23.58
C LEU A 65 17.57 32.39 -24.99
N ASP A 66 18.76 31.83 -25.21
CA ASP A 66 19.07 31.04 -26.40
C ASP A 66 18.14 29.82 -26.47
N ARG A 67 17.51 29.62 -27.63
CA ARG A 67 16.49 28.59 -27.85
C ARG A 67 17.07 27.18 -27.68
N ASP A 68 18.29 26.94 -28.15
CA ASP A 68 18.90 25.61 -28.11
C ASP A 68 19.34 25.28 -26.68
N LEU A 69 19.91 26.24 -25.95
CA LEU A 69 20.21 26.08 -24.52
C LEU A 69 18.95 25.84 -23.69
N TRP A 70 17.85 26.56 -23.97
CA TRP A 70 16.57 26.35 -23.30
C TRP A 70 15.99 24.96 -23.58
N LEU A 71 15.93 24.56 -24.85
CA LEU A 71 15.40 23.25 -25.25
C LEU A 71 16.24 22.10 -24.71
N ASN A 72 17.57 22.23 -24.70
CA ASN A 72 18.47 21.23 -24.12
C ASN A 72 18.29 21.13 -22.61
N SER A 73 18.15 22.26 -21.91
CA SER A 73 17.88 22.28 -20.47
C SER A 73 16.54 21.65 -20.13
N LEU A 74 15.50 21.94 -20.93
CA LEU A 74 14.17 21.34 -20.77
C LEU A 74 14.20 19.84 -21.00
N LYS A 75 14.90 19.36 -22.04
CA LYS A 75 15.08 17.92 -22.33
C LYS A 75 15.80 17.20 -21.19
N LEU A 76 16.90 17.78 -20.70
CA LEU A 76 17.64 17.21 -19.56
C LEU A 76 16.77 17.14 -18.31
N LYS A 77 16.01 18.20 -18.03
CA LYS A 77 15.10 18.24 -16.87
C LYS A 77 13.96 17.23 -17.01
N LEU A 78 13.39 17.10 -18.20
CA LEU A 78 12.37 16.10 -18.50
C LEU A 78 12.92 14.68 -18.30
N GLY A 79 14.10 14.38 -18.85
CA GLY A 79 14.78 13.09 -18.68
C GLY A 79 15.00 12.74 -17.21
N SER A 80 15.56 13.67 -16.43
CA SER A 80 15.77 13.49 -14.98
C SER A 80 14.46 13.27 -14.22
N SER A 81 13.38 13.97 -14.59
CA SER A 81 12.06 13.76 -13.98
C SER A 81 11.46 12.40 -14.34
N VAL A 82 11.67 11.91 -15.56
CA VAL A 82 11.24 10.57 -16.00
C VAL A 82 12.00 9.50 -15.21
N GLU A 83 13.33 9.59 -15.12
CA GLU A 83 14.15 8.68 -14.31
C GLU A 83 13.67 8.63 -12.86
N ARG A 84 13.49 9.80 -12.22
CA ARG A 84 12.95 9.89 -10.85
C ARG A 84 11.58 9.23 -10.72
N SER A 85 10.71 9.37 -11.73
CA SER A 85 9.38 8.75 -11.68
C SER A 85 9.45 7.22 -11.73
N PHE A 86 10.39 6.64 -12.48
CA PHE A 86 10.63 5.19 -12.49
C PHE A 86 11.20 4.70 -11.16
N ASP A 87 12.13 5.45 -10.55
CA ASP A 87 12.67 5.12 -9.23
C ASP A 87 11.57 5.08 -8.17
N LEU A 88 10.68 6.08 -8.19
CA LEU A 88 9.53 6.14 -7.28
C LEU A 88 8.53 5.01 -7.51
N MET A 89 8.28 4.62 -8.76
CA MET A 89 7.45 3.46 -9.09
C MET A 89 8.07 2.14 -8.62
N SER A 90 9.40 2.00 -8.75
CA SER A 90 10.13 0.83 -8.27
C SER A 90 10.04 0.73 -6.74
N ARG A 91 10.21 1.86 -6.04
CA ARG A 91 10.02 1.95 -4.59
C ARG A 91 8.58 1.62 -4.18
N LEU A 92 7.59 2.18 -4.87
CA LEU A 92 6.17 1.87 -4.62
C LEU A 92 5.92 0.37 -4.74
N ARG A 93 6.40 -0.26 -5.81
CA ARG A 93 6.27 -1.70 -6.02
C ARG A 93 6.90 -2.51 -4.89
N SER A 94 8.09 -2.12 -4.42
CA SER A 94 8.74 -2.78 -3.28
C SER A 94 7.87 -2.70 -2.03
N ILE A 95 7.38 -1.51 -1.68
CA ILE A 95 6.54 -1.30 -0.50
C ILE A 95 5.22 -2.08 -0.61
N THR A 96 4.62 -2.11 -1.80
CA THR A 96 3.41 -2.91 -2.05
C THR A 96 3.66 -4.40 -1.81
N LEU A 97 4.82 -4.93 -2.22
CA LEU A 97 5.19 -6.32 -1.95
C LEU A 97 5.37 -6.58 -0.45
N ASP A 98 6.02 -5.67 0.27
CA ASP A 98 6.20 -5.77 1.72
C ASP A 98 4.83 -5.79 2.44
N VAL A 99 3.87 -4.96 1.99
CA VAL A 99 2.49 -4.97 2.51
C VAL A 99 1.78 -6.29 2.21
N PHE A 100 1.95 -6.88 1.02
CA PHE A 100 1.37 -8.18 0.71
C PHE A 100 1.98 -9.31 1.54
N GLU A 101 3.28 -9.28 1.80
CA GLU A 101 3.92 -10.25 2.68
C GLU A 101 3.38 -10.13 4.12
N ALA A 102 3.24 -8.90 4.63
CA ALA A 102 2.65 -8.64 5.93
C ALA A 102 1.20 -9.17 6.04
N ILE A 103 0.40 -8.98 4.97
CA ILE A 103 -0.95 -9.56 4.87
C ILE A 103 -0.90 -11.10 4.96
N GLU A 104 0.00 -11.74 4.22
CA GLU A 104 0.12 -13.21 4.22
C GLU A 104 0.60 -13.77 5.56
N VAL A 105 1.46 -13.05 6.28
CA VAL A 105 1.83 -13.40 7.66
C VAL A 105 0.62 -13.30 8.58
N LEU A 106 -0.15 -12.20 8.49
CA LEU A 106 -1.33 -12.00 9.32
C LEU A 106 -2.43 -13.04 9.06
N GLU A 107 -2.69 -13.39 7.79
CA GLU A 107 -3.64 -14.44 7.43
C GLU A 107 -3.24 -15.80 8.02
N ARG A 108 -1.95 -16.13 8.00
CA ARG A 108 -1.41 -17.36 8.62
C ARG A 108 -1.63 -17.37 10.13
N GLU A 109 -1.36 -16.26 10.81
CA GLU A 109 -1.57 -16.16 12.27
C GLU A 109 -3.05 -16.23 12.64
N LEU A 110 -3.93 -15.55 11.91
CA LEU A 110 -5.38 -15.66 12.10
C LEU A 110 -5.87 -17.10 11.88
N CYS A 111 -5.37 -17.79 10.85
CA CYS A 111 -5.67 -19.21 10.62
C CYS A 111 -5.19 -20.11 11.75
N SER A 112 -4.04 -19.80 12.36
CA SER A 112 -3.52 -20.50 13.53
C SER A 112 -4.46 -20.32 14.74
N ILE A 113 -4.88 -19.08 15.02
CA ILE A 113 -5.81 -18.75 16.09
C ILE A 113 -7.16 -19.45 15.87
N ALA A 114 -7.67 -19.46 14.65
CA ALA A 114 -8.94 -20.09 14.28
C ALA A 114 -9.00 -21.61 14.57
N ARG A 115 -7.84 -22.29 14.63
CA ARG A 115 -7.74 -23.73 14.97
C ARG A 115 -7.78 -24.00 16.47
N THR A 116 -7.76 -22.98 17.32
CA THR A 116 -7.80 -23.13 18.78
C THR A 116 -9.22 -23.23 19.33
N ARG A 117 -9.42 -23.91 20.47
CA ARG A 117 -10.76 -24.07 21.10
C ARG A 117 -11.42 -22.74 21.48
N LYS A 118 -10.66 -21.68 21.76
CA LYS A 118 -11.20 -20.33 22.04
C LYS A 118 -11.81 -19.67 20.79
N ALA A 119 -11.46 -20.12 19.58
CA ALA A 119 -11.99 -19.55 18.34
C ALA A 119 -13.48 -19.83 18.11
N GLN A 120 -14.07 -20.87 18.72
CA GLN A 120 -15.50 -21.16 18.56
C GLN A 120 -16.40 -20.02 19.07
N ASN A 121 -15.96 -19.27 20.08
CA ASN A 121 -16.71 -18.12 20.59
C ASN A 121 -16.50 -16.84 19.76
N ASN A 122 -15.39 -16.78 19.00
CA ASN A 122 -15.00 -15.60 18.23
C ASN A 122 -14.96 -15.83 16.70
N TRP A 123 -15.57 -16.92 16.23
CA TRP A 123 -15.51 -17.35 14.83
C TRP A 123 -16.07 -16.30 13.87
N THR A 124 -17.16 -15.64 14.26
CA THR A 124 -17.76 -14.56 13.47
C THR A 124 -16.81 -13.37 13.33
N GLN A 125 -16.11 -12.96 14.40
CA GLN A 125 -15.13 -11.88 14.32
C GLN A 125 -13.90 -12.28 13.49
N LEU A 126 -13.38 -13.50 13.67
CA LEU A 126 -12.25 -14.01 12.91
C LEU A 126 -12.57 -14.07 11.41
N SER A 127 -13.72 -14.66 11.05
CA SER A 127 -14.21 -14.75 9.67
C SER A 127 -14.34 -13.36 9.03
N TRP A 128 -14.93 -12.41 9.75
CA TRP A 128 -15.05 -11.03 9.32
C TRP A 128 -13.67 -10.38 9.08
N CYS A 129 -12.71 -10.56 9.98
CA CYS A 129 -11.34 -10.02 9.83
C CYS A 129 -10.62 -10.62 8.61
N THR A 130 -10.74 -11.91 8.34
CA THR A 130 -10.18 -12.52 7.11
C THR A 130 -10.83 -11.98 5.83
N SER A 131 -12.16 -11.81 5.82
CA SER A 131 -12.87 -11.23 4.67
C SER A 131 -12.40 -9.79 4.39
N LEU A 132 -12.23 -9.03 5.47
CA LEU A 132 -11.72 -7.68 5.44
C LEU A 132 -10.28 -7.61 4.89
N ILE A 133 -9.37 -8.48 5.32
CA ILE A 133 -8.02 -8.57 4.76
C ILE A 133 -8.06 -8.86 3.25
N GLY A 134 -8.90 -9.80 2.81
CA GLY A 134 -9.04 -10.13 1.39
C GLY A 134 -9.54 -8.95 0.54
N GLN A 135 -10.46 -8.16 1.08
CA GLN A 135 -10.94 -6.92 0.44
C GLN A 135 -9.84 -5.88 0.34
N PHE A 136 -9.07 -5.66 1.41
CA PHE A 136 -7.93 -4.76 1.38
C PHE A 136 -6.90 -5.16 0.34
N ARG A 137 -6.50 -6.44 0.34
CA ARG A 137 -5.53 -7.00 -0.61
C ARG A 137 -5.96 -6.73 -2.04
N SER A 138 -7.23 -6.97 -2.34
CA SER A 138 -7.80 -6.75 -3.68
C SER A 138 -7.84 -5.27 -4.06
N ALA A 139 -8.27 -4.39 -3.14
CA ALA A 139 -8.29 -2.95 -3.38
C ALA A 139 -6.88 -2.39 -3.60
N LEU A 140 -5.91 -2.82 -2.79
CA LEU A 140 -4.51 -2.42 -2.91
C LEU A 140 -3.90 -2.86 -4.24
N ALA A 141 -4.14 -4.12 -4.66
CA ALA A 141 -3.67 -4.63 -5.94
C ALA A 141 -4.22 -3.81 -7.11
N ASN A 142 -5.53 -3.57 -7.13
CA ASN A 142 -6.19 -2.78 -8.17
C ASN A 142 -5.63 -1.35 -8.25
N GLU A 143 -5.41 -0.71 -7.10
CA GLU A 143 -4.87 0.65 -7.04
C GLU A 143 -3.43 0.69 -7.56
N CYS A 144 -2.58 -0.25 -7.14
CA CYS A 144 -1.19 -0.31 -7.60
C CYS A 144 -1.11 -0.58 -9.12
N ASP A 145 -1.98 -1.43 -9.65
CA ASP A 145 -2.09 -1.69 -11.09
C ASP A 145 -2.55 -0.42 -11.84
N ALA A 146 -3.53 0.32 -11.29
CA ALA A 146 -3.99 1.58 -11.86
C ALA A 146 -2.88 2.63 -11.91
N ILE A 147 -2.12 2.80 -10.81
CA ILE A 147 -0.95 3.69 -10.74
C ILE A 147 0.09 3.28 -11.80
N GLY A 148 0.39 1.98 -11.90
CA GLY A 148 1.34 1.44 -12.87
C GLY A 148 0.94 1.71 -14.32
N LEU A 149 -0.32 1.45 -14.66
CA LEU A 149 -0.87 1.72 -15.99
C LEU A 149 -0.85 3.21 -16.32
N TYR A 150 -1.22 4.06 -15.37
CA TYR A 150 -1.16 5.51 -15.54
C TYR A 150 0.27 6.00 -15.77
N HIS A 151 1.23 5.49 -15.00
CA HIS A 151 2.64 5.84 -15.16
C HIS A 151 3.17 5.50 -16.55
N MET A 152 2.93 4.26 -17.02
CA MET A 152 3.34 3.85 -18.37
C MET A 152 2.68 4.72 -19.44
N ARG A 153 1.37 4.98 -19.32
CA ARG A 153 0.67 5.86 -20.25
C ARG A 153 1.27 7.27 -20.27
N THR A 154 1.60 7.83 -19.11
CA THR A 154 2.13 9.20 -18.99
C THR A 154 3.53 9.33 -19.58
N VAL A 155 4.41 8.34 -19.33
CA VAL A 155 5.78 8.36 -19.86
C VAL A 155 5.81 8.13 -21.37
N PHE A 156 4.99 7.21 -21.88
CA PHE A 156 4.98 6.83 -23.30
C PHE A 156 4.00 7.64 -24.16
N ALA A 157 3.14 8.46 -23.59
CA ALA A 157 2.24 9.35 -24.35
C ALA A 157 3.00 10.39 -25.21
N ASN A 158 4.28 10.63 -24.95
CA ASN A 158 5.09 11.57 -25.71
C ASN A 158 5.50 11.07 -27.11
N ASP A 159 5.26 9.80 -27.44
CA ASP A 159 5.53 9.23 -28.78
C ASP A 159 4.34 9.32 -29.74
N GLU A 160 3.12 9.55 -29.25
CA GLU A 160 1.93 9.67 -30.08
C GLU A 160 1.58 11.13 -30.37
N VAL A 161 1.42 11.45 -31.66
CA VAL A 161 1.12 12.79 -32.24
C VAL A 161 -0.28 13.32 -31.83
N HIS A 162 -0.85 12.87 -30.73
CA HIS A 162 -2.13 13.32 -30.21
C HIS A 162 -1.94 13.96 -28.84
N ILE A 163 -1.74 15.27 -28.87
CA ILE A 163 -1.78 16.16 -27.70
C ILE A 163 -3.17 15.97 -27.05
N PRO A 164 -3.30 15.37 -25.86
CA PRO A 164 -4.51 15.51 -25.10
C PRO A 164 -4.56 16.97 -24.62
N SER A 165 -5.61 17.70 -25.00
CA SER A 165 -5.81 19.11 -24.67
C SER A 165 -5.97 19.41 -23.17
N THR A 166 -5.88 18.38 -22.32
CA THR A 166 -5.99 18.48 -20.87
C THR A 166 -5.03 17.49 -20.22
N PRO A 167 -4.19 17.94 -19.27
CA PRO A 167 -3.38 17.03 -18.46
C PRO A 167 -4.31 16.06 -17.73
N LEU A 168 -4.09 14.77 -17.94
CA LEU A 168 -4.80 13.74 -17.20
C LEU A 168 -4.30 13.81 -15.75
N VAL A 169 -5.10 14.39 -14.86
CA VAL A 169 -4.81 14.39 -13.42
C VAL A 169 -5.16 13.00 -12.89
N PHE A 170 -4.15 12.30 -12.38
CA PHE A 170 -4.33 11.06 -11.65
C PHE A 170 -4.14 11.33 -10.16
N GLU A 171 -5.23 11.22 -9.43
CA GLU A 171 -5.23 11.21 -7.98
C GLU A 171 -5.38 9.76 -7.53
N PRO A 172 -4.31 9.13 -7.01
CA PRO A 172 -4.44 7.79 -6.45
C PRO A 172 -5.44 7.81 -5.30
N ASP A 173 -6.23 6.74 -5.15
CA ASP A 173 -7.27 6.62 -4.13
C ASP A 173 -6.70 6.27 -2.73
N LEU A 174 -5.73 7.09 -2.33
CA LEU A 174 -5.09 7.07 -1.01
C LEU A 174 -6.09 7.26 0.13
N PRO A 175 -7.14 8.10 -0.01
CA PRO A 175 -8.18 8.20 1.01
C PRO A 175 -8.88 6.87 1.25
N VAL A 176 -9.17 6.06 0.22
CA VAL A 176 -9.80 4.75 0.41
C VAL A 176 -8.86 3.76 1.09
N ILE A 177 -7.59 3.68 0.69
CA ILE A 177 -6.61 2.80 1.34
C ILE A 177 -6.43 3.17 2.82
N SER A 178 -6.26 4.46 3.11
CA SER A 178 -6.11 4.96 4.47
C SER A 178 -7.39 4.74 5.28
N LYS A 179 -8.57 5.02 4.71
CA LYS A 179 -9.86 4.88 5.40
C LYS A 179 -10.20 3.43 5.70
N LEU A 180 -10.00 2.54 4.74
CA LEU A 180 -10.18 1.11 4.93
C LEU A 180 -9.26 0.62 6.08
N TRP A 181 -8.00 1.06 6.09
CA TRP A 181 -7.06 0.78 7.18
C TRP A 181 -7.51 1.31 8.54
N SER A 182 -7.71 2.62 8.66
CA SER A 182 -7.93 3.27 9.95
C SER A 182 -9.34 3.08 10.52
N GLU A 183 -10.36 3.02 9.67
CA GLU A 183 -11.76 3.01 10.11
C GLU A 183 -12.40 1.62 10.08
N SER A 184 -11.89 0.69 9.26
CA SER A 184 -12.47 -0.66 9.13
C SER A 184 -11.57 -1.73 9.72
N TYR A 185 -10.28 -1.75 9.37
CA TYR A 185 -9.38 -2.85 9.73
C TYR A 185 -8.79 -2.73 11.14
N LEU A 186 -8.16 -1.61 11.47
CA LEU A 186 -7.55 -1.38 12.78
C LEU A 186 -8.53 -1.60 13.94
N PRO A 187 -9.79 -1.11 13.87
CA PRO A 187 -10.79 -1.38 14.89
C PRO A 187 -11.16 -2.86 15.00
N ALA A 188 -11.28 -3.57 13.88
CA ALA A 188 -11.60 -5.00 13.86
C ALA A 188 -10.49 -5.84 14.53
N PHE A 189 -9.22 -5.51 14.28
CA PHE A 189 -8.09 -6.18 14.93
C PHE A 189 -7.96 -5.88 16.41
N ARG A 190 -8.27 -4.65 16.85
CA ARG A 190 -8.28 -4.29 18.27
C ARG A 190 -9.35 -5.05 19.07
N ILE A 191 -10.41 -5.53 18.42
CA ILE A 191 -11.42 -6.39 19.06
C ILE A 191 -10.87 -7.82 19.25
N LEU A 192 -9.96 -8.26 18.38
CA LEU A 192 -9.30 -9.57 18.50
C LEU A 192 -8.12 -9.58 19.50
N VAL A 193 -7.51 -8.42 19.76
CA VAL A 193 -6.38 -8.24 20.69
C VAL A 193 -6.83 -7.39 21.89
N PRO A 194 -7.26 -8.01 23.01
CA PRO A 194 -7.61 -7.28 24.24
C PRO A 194 -6.39 -6.68 24.93
#